data_AF-A0A409V6J6-F1
#
_entry.id   AF-A0A409V6J6-F1
#
_cell.length_a   1.000
_cell.length_b   1.000
_cell.length_c   1.000
_cell.angle_alpha   90.00
_cell.angle_beta   90.00
_cell.angle_gamma   90.00
#
_symmetry.space_group_name_H-M   'P 1'
#
loop_
_entity.id
_entity.type
_entity.pdbx_description
1 polymer ?
#
loop_
_entity_poly.entity_id
_entity_poly.type
_entity_poly.pdbx_seq_one_letter_code
_entity_poly.pdbx_strand_id
1 'polypeptide(L)'
;LSKKYADIDSVQIAKVDCTLHKELCQERKVRGYPTLIVYKNGEMKEEYSGGRDLPSLETFLDKFVFTGDMKEEIPSEIVEEFNSPVLDLDTASFQPTISEGVTFVKFFAP
;
A
#
# COMPACT_ATOMS: atom_id res chain seq x y z
N LEU A 1 -6.89 7.07 6.53
CA LEU A 1 -6.73 6.02 5.52
C LEU A 1 -6.42 4.68 6.18
N SER A 2 -5.25 4.50 6.79
CA SER A 2 -4.87 3.22 7.42
C SER A 2 -5.84 2.71 8.47
N LYS A 3 -6.42 3.59 9.30
CA LYS A 3 -7.48 3.21 10.26
C LYS A 3 -8.75 2.64 9.61
N LYS A 4 -9.08 3.04 8.38
CA LYS A 4 -10.30 2.59 7.68
C LYS A 4 -10.14 1.17 7.13
N TYR A 5 -8.94 0.84 6.67
CA TYR A 5 -8.62 -0.46 6.08
C TYR A 5 -7.93 -1.40 7.08
N ALA A 6 -7.84 -1.02 8.36
CA ALA A 6 -7.20 -1.82 9.39
C ALA A 6 -7.90 -3.17 9.60
N ASP A 7 -9.22 -3.21 9.37
CA ASP A 7 -10.05 -4.41 9.51
C ASP A 7 -10.17 -5.23 8.20
N ILE A 8 -9.44 -4.84 7.14
CA ILE A 8 -9.45 -5.55 5.86
C ILE A 8 -8.07 -6.18 5.66
N ASP A 9 -7.94 -7.48 5.97
CA ASP A 9 -6.67 -8.22 5.91
C ASP A 9 -6.01 -8.19 4.52
N SER A 10 -6.79 -8.01 3.46
CA SER A 10 -6.30 -7.92 2.09
C SER A 10 -5.81 -6.52 1.68
N VAL A 11 -5.83 -5.53 2.59
CA VAL A 11 -5.42 -4.15 2.30
C VAL A 11 -4.31 -3.71 3.23
N GLN A 12 -3.17 -3.37 2.65
CA GLN A 12 -1.99 -2.91 3.37
C GLN A 12 -1.69 -1.47 3.01
N ILE A 13 -1.42 -0.63 4.01
CA ILE A 13 -0.96 0.74 3.82
C ILE A 13 0.50 0.81 4.24
N ALA A 14 1.35 1.29 3.33
CA ALA A 14 2.78 1.28 3.51
C ALA A 14 3.43 2.59 3.07
N LYS A 15 4.67 2.79 3.50
CA LYS A 15 5.53 3.89 3.08
C LYS A 15 6.96 3.39 2.89
N VAL A 16 7.67 4.03 1.97
CA VAL A 16 9.08 3.77 1.66
C VAL A 16 9.82 5.09 1.73
N ASP A 17 10.85 5.15 2.58
CA ASP A 17 11.77 6.28 2.63
C ASP A 17 12.83 6.13 1.53
N CYS A 18 12.71 6.95 0.49
CA CYS A 18 13.62 6.95 -0.63
C CYS A 18 14.97 7.63 -0.36
N THR A 19 15.14 8.30 0.78
CA THR A 19 16.47 8.77 1.21
C THR A 19 17.31 7.60 1.72
N LEU A 20 16.66 6.58 2.31
CA LEU A 20 17.27 5.35 2.80
C LEU A 20 17.31 4.25 1.72
N HIS A 21 16.23 4.12 0.93
CA HIS A 21 16.04 3.04 -0.06
C HIS A 21 16.02 3.55 -1.50
N LYS A 22 17.10 4.23 -1.92
CA LYS A 22 17.21 4.88 -3.23
C LYS A 22 17.00 3.93 -4.41
N GLU A 23 17.63 2.76 -4.36
CA GLU A 23 17.56 1.76 -5.45
C GLU A 23 16.12 1.28 -5.65
N LEU A 24 15.43 0.93 -4.56
CA LEU A 24 14.02 0.53 -4.60
C LEU A 24 13.15 1.60 -5.27
N CYS A 25 13.33 2.88 -4.92
CA CYS A 25 12.55 3.97 -5.51
C CYS A 25 12.88 4.20 -6.99
N GLN A 26 14.13 4.00 -7.41
CA GLN A 26 14.53 4.06 -8.82
C GLN A 26 13.93 2.92 -9.64
N GLU A 27 13.96 1.68 -9.13
CA GLU A 27 13.35 0.51 -9.77
C GLU A 27 11.83 0.70 -9.97
N ARG A 28 11.17 1.32 -8.99
CA ARG A 28 9.74 1.68 -9.06
C ARG A 28 9.47 2.96 -9.84
N LYS A 29 10.50 3.52 -10.49
CA LYS A 29 10.42 4.71 -11.36
C LYS A 29 9.81 5.93 -10.65
N VAL A 30 10.08 6.09 -9.35
CA VAL A 30 9.65 7.26 -8.59
C VAL A 30 10.43 8.47 -9.08
N ARG A 31 9.74 9.42 -9.73
CA ARG A 31 10.33 10.62 -10.36
C ARG A 31 10.17 11.89 -9.54
N GLY A 32 9.28 11.87 -8.55
CA GLY A 32 9.00 13.00 -7.68
C GLY A 32 8.50 12.51 -6.33
N TYR A 33 8.45 13.41 -5.34
CA TYR A 33 7.99 13.08 -4.01
C TYR A 33 6.87 14.04 -3.55
N PRO A 34 5.88 13.54 -2.78
CA PRO A 34 5.58 12.13 -2.59
C PRO A 34 4.98 11.50 -3.87
N THR A 35 5.26 10.23 -4.11
CA THR A 35 4.57 9.42 -5.14
C THR A 35 3.79 8.32 -4.43
N LEU A 36 2.54 8.13 -4.82
CA LEU A 36 1.60 7.19 -4.22
C LEU A 36 1.26 6.14 -5.27
N ILE A 37 1.51 4.86 -4.98
CA ILE A 37 1.31 3.77 -5.94
C ILE A 37 0.51 2.66 -5.28
N VAL A 38 -0.48 2.12 -6.01
CA VAL A 38 -1.17 0.89 -5.60
C VAL A 38 -0.60 -0.31 -6.33
N TYR A 39 -0.33 -1.35 -5.54
CA TYR A 39 0.07 -2.67 -6.00
C TYR A 39 -1.06 -3.65 -5.69
N LYS A 40 -1.24 -4.64 -6.57
CA LYS A 40 -2.15 -5.75 -6.34
C LYS A 40 -1.49 -7.04 -6.79
N ASN A 41 -1.37 -8.00 -5.89
CA ASN A 41 -0.78 -9.32 -6.14
C ASN A 41 0.61 -9.26 -6.83
N GLY A 42 1.48 -8.40 -6.32
CA GLY A 42 2.86 -8.21 -6.80
C GLY A 42 3.01 -7.24 -7.96
N GLU A 43 1.90 -6.82 -8.58
CA GLU A 43 1.91 -5.97 -9.76
C GLU A 43 1.56 -4.53 -9.44
N MET A 44 2.34 -3.58 -9.97
CA MET A 44 1.98 -2.16 -9.97
C MET A 44 0.72 -1.97 -10.83
N LYS A 45 -0.34 -1.39 -10.24
CA LYS A 45 -1.59 -1.12 -10.99
C LYS A 45 -1.67 0.34 -11.42
N GLU A 46 -1.60 1.28 -10.48
CA GLU A 46 -1.79 2.70 -10.80
C GLU A 46 -1.03 3.63 -9.85
N GLU A 47 -0.52 4.75 -10.39
CA GLU A 47 0.00 5.87 -9.60
C GLU A 47 -1.13 6.85 -9.28
N TYR A 48 -1.33 7.12 -8.00
CA TYR A 48 -2.36 8.02 -7.54
C TYR A 48 -2.01 9.48 -7.82
N SER A 49 -2.85 10.13 -8.63
CA SER A 49 -2.69 11.53 -9.03
C SER A 49 -3.84 12.43 -8.56
N GLY A 50 -4.68 11.94 -7.64
CA GLY A 50 -5.87 12.64 -7.13
C GLY A 50 -5.62 13.59 -5.97
N GLY A 51 -6.71 14.01 -5.31
CA GLY A 51 -6.69 14.91 -4.15
C GLY A 51 -5.94 14.33 -2.94
N ARG A 52 -5.33 15.19 -2.13
CA ARG A 52 -4.61 14.76 -0.91
C ARG A 52 -5.51 14.53 0.30
N ASP A 53 -6.81 14.74 0.12
CA ASP A 53 -7.83 14.51 1.13
C ASP A 53 -8.16 13.02 1.27
N LEU A 54 -8.57 12.64 2.47
CA LEU A 54 -8.94 11.25 2.80
C LEU A 54 -10.01 10.67 1.85
N PRO A 55 -11.11 11.39 1.54
CA PRO A 55 -12.15 10.85 0.65
C PRO A 55 -11.63 10.48 -0.74
N SER A 56 -10.75 11.31 -1.31
CA SER A 56 -10.17 11.06 -2.64
C SER A 56 -9.23 9.84 -2.64
N LEU A 57 -8.51 9.59 -1.54
CA LEU A 57 -7.65 8.42 -1.38
C LEU A 57 -8.46 7.13 -1.16
N GLU A 58 -9.53 7.21 -0.38
CA GLU A 58 -10.44 6.11 -0.12
C GLU A 58 -11.15 5.65 -1.39
N THR A 59 -11.74 6.61 -2.12
CA THR A 59 -12.41 6.32 -3.40
C THR A 59 -11.46 5.65 -4.40
N PHE A 60 -10.18 6.00 -4.36
CA PHE A 60 -9.18 5.38 -5.21
C PHE A 60 -8.89 3.94 -4.79
N LEU A 61 -8.64 3.68 -3.50
CA LEU A 61 -8.38 2.33 -3.01
C LEU A 61 -9.59 1.41 -3.16
N ASP A 62 -10.79 1.92 -2.94
CA ASP A 62 -12.04 1.17 -3.10
C ASP A 62 -12.15 0.58 -4.52
N LYS A 63 -11.60 1.24 -5.55
CA LYS A 63 -11.50 0.64 -6.89
C LYS A 63 -10.73 -0.67 -6.83
N PHE A 64 -9.56 -0.74 -6.22
CA PHE A 64 -8.71 -1.94 -6.28
C PHE A 64 -9.16 -3.05 -5.32
N VAL A 65 -9.77 -2.67 -4.21
CA VAL A 65 -10.36 -3.58 -3.22
C VAL A 65 -11.60 -4.28 -3.78
N PHE A 66 -12.48 -3.54 -4.46
CA PHE A 66 -13.77 -4.07 -4.90
C PHE A 66 -13.83 -4.51 -6.38
N THR A 67 -12.82 -4.22 -7.22
CA THR A 67 -12.87 -4.53 -8.68
C THR A 67 -12.15 -5.81 -9.12
N GLY A 68 -11.74 -6.70 -8.24
CA GLY A 68 -11.21 -7.99 -8.71
C GLY A 68 -11.15 -9.06 -7.64
N ASP A 69 -11.94 -10.10 -7.89
CA ASP A 69 -11.97 -11.40 -7.24
C ASP A 69 -12.65 -11.43 -5.86
N MET A 70 -13.98 -11.64 -5.90
CA MET A 70 -14.66 -12.37 -4.84
C MET A 70 -14.00 -13.75 -4.73
N LYS A 71 -13.18 -13.97 -3.70
CA LYS A 71 -13.16 -15.27 -3.05
C LYS A 71 -12.80 -15.18 -1.56
N GLU A 72 -13.83 -15.55 -0.80
CA GLU A 72 -13.86 -16.13 0.54
C GLU A 72 -13.35 -15.35 1.75
N GLU A 73 -14.31 -15.16 2.66
CA GLU A 73 -14.18 -14.89 4.08
C GLU A 73 -13.20 -15.88 4.74
N ILE A 74 -12.30 -15.38 5.59
CA ILE A 74 -11.63 -16.18 6.62
C ILE A 74 -11.85 -15.49 7.97
N PRO A 75 -12.20 -16.22 9.04
CA PRO A 75 -12.66 -15.65 10.29
C PRO A 75 -11.54 -14.93 11.03
N SER A 76 -11.95 -13.84 11.68
CA SER A 76 -11.24 -13.16 12.75
C SER A 76 -10.75 -14.14 13.82
N GLU A 77 -9.45 -14.36 13.94
CA GLU A 77 -8.76 -14.73 15.20
C GLU A 77 -7.29 -15.02 14.95
N ILE A 78 -6.47 -13.99 14.75
CA ILE A 78 -5.15 -13.78 15.40
C ILE A 78 -4.58 -12.43 14.94
N VAL A 79 -5.03 -11.34 15.56
CA VAL A 79 -4.33 -10.04 15.48
C VAL A 79 -3.29 -9.99 16.58
N GLU A 80 -2.07 -10.44 16.27
CA GLU A 80 -0.91 -9.97 17.04
C GLU A 80 -0.53 -8.56 16.59
N GLU A 81 -0.25 -7.76 17.60
CA GLU A 81 -0.19 -6.32 17.62
C GLU A 81 1.04 -5.78 16.87
N PHE A 82 0.96 -5.61 15.54
CA PHE A 82 1.86 -4.68 14.83
C PHE A 82 1.31 -3.27 14.95
N ASN A 83 1.65 -2.60 16.05
CA ASN A 83 1.13 -1.28 16.43
C ASN A 83 1.72 -0.13 15.60
N SER A 84 1.64 -0.25 14.27
CA SER A 84 1.76 0.87 13.35
C SER A 84 0.84 0.60 12.15
N PRO A 85 -0.25 1.36 11.96
CA PRO A 85 -1.21 1.11 10.89
C PRO A 85 -0.63 1.45 9.50
N VAL A 86 0.63 1.90 9.45
CA VAL A 86 1.39 2.14 8.22
C VAL A 86 2.70 1.37 8.32
N LEU A 87 2.92 0.46 7.38
CA LEU A 87 4.13 -0.35 7.27
C LEU A 87 5.28 0.49 6.72
N ASP A 88 6.44 0.42 7.35
CA ASP A 88 7.70 0.92 6.81
C ASP A 88 8.32 -0.20 5.96
N LEU A 89 8.41 0.01 4.65
CA LEU A 89 8.96 -0.98 3.73
C LEU A 89 10.39 -0.61 3.30
N ASP A 90 11.22 -1.64 3.27
CA ASP A 90 12.60 -1.63 2.80
C ASP A 90 12.76 -2.58 1.61
N THR A 91 13.97 -2.69 1.07
CA THR A 91 14.27 -3.55 -0.09
C THR A 91 13.94 -5.04 0.14
N ALA A 92 14.07 -5.55 1.36
CA ALA A 92 13.80 -6.95 1.70
C ALA A 92 12.31 -7.22 1.96
N SER A 93 11.61 -6.28 2.61
CA SER A 93 10.19 -6.41 2.95
C SER A 93 9.24 -5.98 1.83
N PHE A 94 9.68 -5.15 0.89
CA PHE A 94 8.79 -4.58 -0.13
C PHE A 94 8.13 -5.62 -1.04
N GLN A 95 8.91 -6.53 -1.64
CA GLN A 95 8.38 -7.56 -2.54
C GLN A 95 7.39 -8.53 -1.87
N PRO A 96 7.71 -9.15 -0.72
CA PRO A 96 6.77 -10.04 -0.06
C PRO A 96 5.48 -9.32 0.35
N THR A 97 5.56 -8.07 0.82
CA THR A 97 4.37 -7.28 1.19
C THR A 97 3.45 -7.05 -0.01
N ILE A 98 3.97 -6.52 -1.13
CA ILE A 98 3.10 -6.19 -2.27
C ILE A 98 2.54 -7.42 -3.00
N SER A 99 3.10 -8.62 -2.74
CA SER A 99 2.75 -9.87 -3.43
C SER A 99 1.38 -10.40 -3.06
N GLU A 100 0.82 -9.98 -1.92
CA GLU A 100 -0.47 -10.43 -1.42
C GLU A 100 -1.44 -9.24 -1.27
N GLY A 101 -2.68 -9.43 -1.72
CA GLY A 101 -3.72 -8.42 -1.58
C GLY A 101 -3.43 -7.12 -2.33
N VAL A 102 -3.96 -6.02 -1.79
CA VAL A 102 -3.82 -4.65 -2.28
C VAL A 102 -2.92 -3.88 -1.34
N THR A 103 -1.76 -3.43 -1.82
CA THR A 103 -0.85 -2.60 -1.04
C THR A 103 -0.81 -1.18 -1.60
N PHE A 104 -1.10 -0.18 -0.77
CA PHE A 104 -0.93 1.22 -1.11
C PHE A 104 0.34 1.78 -0.51
N VAL A 105 1.31 2.12 -1.35
CA VAL A 105 2.64 2.55 -0.93
C VAL A 105 2.85 4.04 -1.19
N LYS A 106 3.29 4.75 -0.16
CA LYS A 106 3.82 6.11 -0.26
C LYS A 106 5.34 6.11 -0.34
N PHE A 107 5.87 6.50 -1.49
CA PHE A 107 7.29 6.82 -1.64
C PHE A 107 7.53 8.28 -1.27
N PHE A 108 8.42 8.53 -0.32
CA PHE A 108 8.71 9.87 0.18
C PHE A 108 10.20 10.10 0.38
N ALA A 109 10.59 11.37 0.47
CA ALA A 109 11.92 11.79 0.90
C ALA A 109 11.72 12.90 1.95
N PRO A 110 12.07 12.67 3.23
CA PRO A 110 11.93 13.67 4.29
C PRO A 110 12.94 14.81 4.20
#